data_AF-A0A399YJE0-F1
#
_entry.id   AF-A0A399YJE0-F1
#
_cell.length_a   1.000
_cell.length_b   1.000
_cell.length_c   1.000
_cell.angle_alpha   90.00
_cell.angle_beta   90.00
_cell.angle_gamma   90.00
#
_symmetry.space_group_name_H-M   'P 1'
#
loop_
_entity.id
_entity.type
_entity.pdbx_description
1 polymer ?
#
loop_
_entity_poly.entity_id
_entity_poly.type
_entity_poly.pdbx_seq_one_letter_code
_entity_poly.pdbx_strand_id
1 'polypeptide(L)' 'PTEGIALDIPTRQALSRIYARQAAFKVGMEGMEWLIGAGQTNMNLGREVNSVAIFAAQMGNIADMDFAAAQLTKAFPVN' A
#
# COMPACT_ATOMS: atom_id res chain seq x y z
N PRO A 1 3.35 -0.32 27.70
CA PRO A 1 2.46 -0.37 26.53
C PRO A 1 1.66 -1.67 26.54
N THR A 2 0.35 -1.59 26.74
CA THR A 2 -0.55 -2.73 26.54
C THR A 2 -0.71 -2.96 25.03
N GLU A 3 -0.57 -4.20 24.56
CA GLU A 3 -0.84 -4.51 23.15
C GLU A 3 -2.33 -4.30 22.89
N GLY A 4 -2.66 -3.28 22.09
CA GLY A 4 -4.06 -2.93 21.79
C GLY A 4 -4.79 -3.98 20.95
N ILE A 5 -4.05 -4.83 20.22
CA ILE A 5 -4.54 -5.95 19.41
C ILE A 5 -3.44 -7.03 19.40
N ALA A 6 -3.81 -8.30 19.62
CA ALA A 6 -2.88 -9.44 19.69
C ALA A 6 -2.45 -9.96 18.30
N LEU A 7 -1.99 -9.05 17.43
CA LEU A 7 -1.37 -9.43 16.15
C LEU A 7 0.13 -9.65 16.33
N ASP A 8 0.62 -10.78 15.85
CA ASP A 8 2.05 -11.06 15.83
C ASP A 8 2.82 -10.04 14.98
N ILE A 9 4.14 -9.98 15.21
CA ILE A 9 5.03 -9.04 14.51
C ILE A 9 4.96 -9.23 12.99
N PRO A 10 5.01 -10.47 12.44
CA PRO A 10 4.91 -10.68 11.00
C PRO A 10 3.61 -10.13 10.39
N THR A 11 2.46 -10.30 11.05
CA THR A 11 1.17 -9.77 10.56
C THR A 11 1.16 -8.25 10.52
N ARG A 12 1.71 -7.59 11.55
CA ARG A 12 1.85 -6.12 11.56
C ARG A 12 2.75 -5.62 10.43
N GLN A 13 3.84 -6.32 10.16
CA GLN A 13 4.75 -5.98 9.05
C GLN A 13 4.07 -6.16 7.69
N ALA A 14 3.31 -7.24 7.48
CA ALA A 14 2.57 -7.48 6.25
C ALA A 14 1.53 -6.37 6.01
N LEU A 15 0.72 -6.03 7.03
CA LEU A 15 -0.23 -4.93 6.97
C LEU A 15 0.47 -3.59 6.67
N SER A 16 1.58 -3.30 7.34
CA SER A 16 2.37 -2.09 7.08
C SER A 16 2.82 -2.00 5.63
N ARG A 17 3.32 -3.09 5.03
CA ARG A 17 3.71 -3.12 3.62
C ARG A 17 2.51 -2.89 2.69
N ILE A 18 1.37 -3.52 2.94
CA ILE A 18 0.15 -3.34 2.15
C ILE A 18 -0.26 -1.85 2.16
N TYR A 19 -0.40 -1.25 3.34
CA TYR A 19 -0.82 0.14 3.46
C TYR A 19 0.20 1.12 2.88
N ALA A 20 1.50 0.87 3.07
CA ALA A 20 2.54 1.70 2.47
C ALA A 20 2.47 1.69 0.93
N ARG A 21 2.28 0.51 0.32
CA ARG A 21 2.10 0.37 -1.15
C ARG A 21 0.85 1.07 -1.65
N GLN A 22 -0.27 0.90 -0.95
CA GLN A 22 -1.54 1.53 -1.31
C GLN A 22 -1.45 3.05 -1.20
N ALA A 23 -0.86 3.57 -0.13
CA ALA A 23 -0.65 4.99 0.07
C ALA A 23 0.23 5.60 -1.03
N ALA A 24 1.34 4.93 -1.37
CA ALA A 24 2.23 5.38 -2.44
C ALA A 24 1.52 5.42 -3.80
N PHE A 25 0.76 4.35 -4.12
CA PHE A 25 -0.01 4.30 -5.36
C PHE A 25 -1.08 5.39 -5.41
N LYS A 26 -1.87 5.51 -4.35
CA LYS A 26 -2.93 6.50 -4.22
C LYS A 26 -2.39 7.92 -4.40
N VAL A 27 -1.45 8.33 -3.54
CA VAL A 27 -0.92 9.68 -3.53
C VAL A 27 -0.16 10.00 -4.82
N GLY A 28 0.66 9.07 -5.31
CA GLY A 28 1.47 9.29 -6.51
C GLY A 28 0.65 9.34 -7.80
N MET A 29 -0.27 8.40 -8.00
CA MET A 29 -1.01 8.28 -9.26
C MET A 29 -2.24 9.20 -9.30
N GLU A 30 -3.06 9.26 -8.24
CA GLU A 30 -4.21 10.18 -8.21
C GLU A 30 -3.72 11.64 -8.18
N GLY A 31 -2.62 11.93 -7.48
CA GLY A 31 -2.01 13.27 -7.50
C GLY A 31 -1.50 13.65 -8.89
N MET A 32 -0.92 12.70 -9.64
CA MET A 32 -0.50 12.93 -11.02
C MET A 32 -1.69 13.18 -11.95
N GLU A 33 -2.79 12.46 -11.77
CA GLU A 33 -4.05 12.71 -12.50
C GLU A 33 -4.53 14.15 -12.30
N TRP A 34 -4.54 14.64 -11.06
CA TRP A 34 -4.95 16.02 -10.76
C TRP A 34 -4.03 17.07 -11.39
N LEU A 35 -2.71 16.85 -11.33
CA LEU A 35 -1.74 17.78 -11.94
C LEU A 35 -1.90 17.82 -13.46
N ILE A 36 -2.08 16.67 -14.11
CA ILE A 36 -2.31 16.58 -15.55
C ILE A 36 -3.64 17.25 -15.92
N GLY A 37 -4.71 16.96 -15.18
CA GLY A 37 -6.02 17.59 -15.39
C GLY A 37 -6.00 19.12 -15.21
N ALA A 38 -5.14 19.63 -14.33
CA ALA A 38 -4.91 21.06 -14.14
C ALA A 38 -4.06 21.71 -15.26
N GLY A 39 -3.59 20.95 -16.25
CA GLY A 39 -2.85 21.49 -17.40
C GLY A 39 -1.35 21.66 -17.16
N GLN A 40 -0.75 20.91 -16.24
CA GLN A 40 0.70 20.91 -16.05
C GLN A 40 1.45 20.52 -17.34
N THR A 41 2.64 21.08 -17.58
CA THR A 41 3.40 20.92 -18.85
C THR A 41 4.70 20.14 -18.73
N ASN A 42 5.07 19.68 -17.54
CA ASN A 42 6.25 18.87 -17.29
C ASN A 42 6.09 17.46 -17.90
N MET A 43 6.86 17.19 -18.96
CA MET A 43 6.91 15.89 -19.64
C MET A 43 7.59 14.80 -18.80
N ASN A 44 8.34 15.16 -17.76
CA ASN A 44 9.07 14.24 -16.89
C ASN A 44 8.32 13.91 -15.59
N LEU A 45 7.08 14.39 -15.41
CA LEU A 45 6.33 14.26 -14.15
C LEU A 45 6.30 12.81 -13.64
N GLY A 46 6.02 11.85 -14.52
CA GLY A 46 6.00 10.42 -14.15
C GLY A 46 7.32 9.89 -13.59
N ARG A 47 8.45 10.40 -14.08
CA ARG A 47 9.79 10.07 -13.56
C ARG A 47 10.04 10.72 -12.21
N GLU A 48 9.62 11.97 -12.04
CA GLU A 48 9.80 12.73 -10.80
C GLU A 48 8.99 12.16 -9.63
N VAL A 49 7.77 11.65 -9.90
CA VAL A 49 6.97 10.93 -8.90
C VAL A 49 7.34 9.45 -8.76
N ASN A 50 8.38 9.01 -9.47
CA ASN A 50 8.91 7.65 -9.43
C ASN A 50 7.85 6.56 -9.70
N SER A 51 7.03 6.75 -10.74
CA SER A 51 5.90 5.86 -11.06
C SER A 51 6.34 4.40 -11.24
N VAL A 52 7.50 4.16 -11.86
CA VAL A 52 8.05 2.81 -12.06
C VAL A 52 8.31 2.10 -10.74
N ALA A 53 8.91 2.77 -9.75
CA ALA A 53 9.14 2.16 -8.43
C ALA A 53 7.83 1.92 -7.68
N ILE A 54 6.83 2.79 -7.83
CA ILE A 54 5.49 2.62 -7.24
C ILE A 54 4.82 1.35 -7.80
N PHE A 55 4.91 1.11 -9.11
CA PHE A 55 4.39 -0.12 -9.73
C PHE A 55 5.20 -1.35 -9.33
N ALA A 56 6.52 -1.27 -9.34
CA ALA A 56 7.38 -2.37 -8.92
C ALA A 56 7.13 -2.76 -7.45
N ALA A 57 6.85 -1.79 -6.58
CA ALA A 57 6.51 -2.04 -5.18
C ALA A 57 5.22 -2.85 -5.01
N GLN A 58 4.32 -2.90 -6.01
CA GLN A 58 3.10 -3.72 -5.96
C GLN A 58 3.36 -5.23 -6.06
N MET A 59 4.57 -5.63 -6.48
CA MET A 59 4.94 -7.05 -6.52
C MET A 59 4.81 -7.67 -5.13
N GLY A 60 4.14 -8.83 -5.07
CA GLY A 60 3.88 -9.55 -3.83
C GLY A 60 2.78 -8.95 -2.95
N ASN A 61 2.06 -7.91 -3.40
CA ASN A 61 0.99 -7.31 -2.60
C ASN A 61 -0.15 -8.30 -2.32
N ILE A 62 -0.54 -9.11 -3.31
CA ILE A 62 -1.56 -10.16 -3.11
C ILE A 62 -1.11 -11.19 -2.08
N ALA A 63 0.15 -11.63 -2.13
CA ALA A 63 0.68 -12.58 -1.15
C ALA A 63 0.69 -12.00 0.28
N ASP A 64 1.06 -10.73 0.44
CA ASP A 64 0.94 -10.04 1.73
C ASP A 64 -0.53 -9.93 2.19
N MET A 65 -1.47 -9.65 1.26
CA MET A 65 -2.91 -9.59 1.54
C MET A 65 -3.48 -10.95 1.96
N ASP A 66 -3.12 -12.03 1.27
CA ASP A 66 -3.54 -13.40 1.60
C ASP A 66 -3.03 -13.80 2.98
N PHE A 67 -1.75 -13.51 3.27
CA PHE A 67 -1.17 -13.74 4.59
C PHE A 67 -1.90 -12.94 5.67
N ALA A 68 -2.11 -11.64 5.47
CA ALA A 68 -2.82 -10.80 6.42
C ALA A 68 -4.27 -11.27 6.64
N ALA A 69 -4.98 -11.65 5.58
CA ALA A 69 -6.34 -12.18 5.67
C ALA A 69 -6.40 -13.46 6.51
N ALA A 70 -5.52 -14.43 6.25
CA ALA A 70 -5.45 -15.66 7.02
C ALA A 70 -5.18 -15.41 8.52
N GLN A 71 -4.29 -14.46 8.83
CA GLN A 71 -3.96 -14.10 10.21
C GLN A 71 -5.10 -13.35 10.91
N LEU A 72 -5.81 -12.47 10.20
CA LEU A 72 -6.99 -11.78 10.72
C LEU A 72 -8.14 -12.76 11.00
N THR A 73 -8.39 -13.74 10.12
CA THR A 73 -9.40 -14.79 10.36
C THR A 73 -9.08 -15.62 11.62
N LYS A 74 -7.80 -15.93 11.86
CA LYS A 74 -7.38 -16.62 13.09
C LYS A 74 -7.57 -15.75 14.33
N ALA A 75 -7.29 -14.46 14.22
CA ALA A 75 -7.42 -13.51 15.33
C ALA A 75 -8.89 -13.17 15.66
N PHE A 76 -9.77 -13.19 14.65
CA PHE A 76 -11.18 -12.83 14.75
C PHE A 76 -12.07 -13.88 14.06
N PRO A 77 -12.24 -15.08 14.65
CA PRO A 77 -13.11 -16.10 14.10
C PRO A 77 -14.57 -15.65 14.13
N VAL A 78 -15.31 -15.92 13.05
CA VAL A 78 -16.76 -15.72 13.01
C VAL A 78 -17.40 -16.84 13.84
N ASN A 79 -18.16 -16.47 14.88
CA ASN A 79 -18.94 -17.39 15.69
C ASN A 79 -20.07 -18.05 14.89
#